data_AF-A0A2H6NMT6-F1
#
_entry.id   AF-A0A2H6NMT6-F1
#
_cell.length_a   1.000
_cell.length_b   1.000
_cell.length_c   1.000
_cell.angle_alpha   90.00
_cell.angle_beta   90.00
_cell.angle_gamma   90.00
#
_symmetry.space_group_name_H-M   'P 1'
#
loop_
_entity.id
_entity.type
_entity.pdbx_description
1 polymer ?
#
loop_
_entity_poly.entity_id
_entity_poly.type
_entity_poly.pdbx_seq_one_letter_code
_entity_poly.pdbx_strand_id
1 'polypeptide(L)'
;YSDVQDVKKYAKLSAELTHASSLGYNGAILQALAVHYALRGESNRDKFLDHLIDQMEDVEADDKSVADAQMLGYEDRPFSKRLKKIRQFLEQGSVSRSDVLLELGNGIAALHSVPTAIYSFLRCMESHPDVPDSYNCLQRTIMYCILLGGDTDTIATMAGAIAGAFYGEEQVPQIWRESCEAYEETEKLADGLYELYHQPA
;
A
#
# COMPACT_ATOMS: atom_id res chain seq x y z
N TYR A 1 13.26 -5.91 -7.40
CA TYR A 1 13.27 -5.71 -8.86
C TYR A 1 13.20 -4.23 -9.15
N SER A 2 14.08 -3.70 -10.03
CA SER A 2 14.12 -2.27 -10.37
C SER A 2 13.22 -1.89 -11.54
N ASP A 3 12.89 -2.86 -12.41
CA ASP A 3 11.97 -2.70 -13.53
C ASP A 3 10.51 -2.91 -13.10
N VAL A 4 9.62 -2.03 -13.58
CA VAL A 4 8.20 -2.04 -13.20
C VAL A 4 7.44 -3.25 -13.78
N GLN A 5 7.85 -3.76 -14.95
CA GLN A 5 7.21 -4.94 -15.53
C GLN A 5 7.53 -6.19 -14.72
N ASP A 6 8.77 -6.31 -14.25
CA ASP A 6 9.16 -7.39 -13.33
C ASP A 6 8.43 -7.29 -12.00
N VAL A 7 8.25 -6.09 -11.44
CA VAL A 7 7.43 -5.89 -10.23
C VAL A 7 6.00 -6.42 -10.44
N LYS A 8 5.32 -6.02 -11.52
CA LYS A 8 3.96 -6.50 -11.82
C LYS A 8 3.92 -8.02 -12.03
N LYS A 9 4.85 -8.54 -12.84
CA LYS A 9 4.93 -9.97 -13.17
C LYS A 9 5.16 -10.84 -11.94
N TYR A 10 6.18 -10.52 -11.14
CA TYR A 10 6.55 -11.36 -10.00
C TYR A 10 5.58 -11.19 -8.82
N ALA A 11 5.00 -10.00 -8.60
CA ALA A 11 3.93 -9.82 -7.62
C ALA A 11 2.70 -10.67 -7.96
N LYS A 12 2.31 -10.70 -9.24
CA LYS A 12 1.23 -11.57 -9.73
C LYS A 12 1.55 -13.04 -9.48
N LEU A 13 2.69 -13.52 -10.00
CA LEU A 13 3.07 -14.93 -9.90
C LEU A 13 3.21 -15.40 -8.44
N SER A 14 3.75 -14.56 -7.55
CA SER A 14 3.84 -14.91 -6.12
C SER A 14 2.47 -14.97 -5.46
N ALA A 15 1.56 -14.05 -5.81
CA ALA A 15 0.22 -14.02 -5.23
C ALA A 15 -0.64 -15.19 -5.74
N GLU A 16 -0.52 -15.57 -7.01
CA GLU A 16 -1.27 -16.68 -7.62
C GLU A 16 -1.01 -18.05 -6.97
N LEU A 17 0.07 -18.19 -6.19
CA LEU A 17 0.32 -19.38 -5.37
C LEU A 17 -0.79 -19.65 -4.33
N THR A 18 -1.47 -18.60 -3.86
CA THR A 18 -2.54 -18.70 -2.85
C THR A 18 -3.82 -17.96 -3.21
N HIS A 19 -3.75 -16.97 -4.11
CA HIS A 19 -4.85 -16.11 -4.53
C HIS A 19 -5.04 -16.17 -6.05
N ALA A 20 -5.86 -17.09 -6.53
CA ALA A 20 -6.09 -17.29 -7.96
C ALA A 20 -7.05 -16.28 -8.62
N SER A 21 -7.82 -15.55 -7.81
CA SER A 21 -8.72 -14.47 -8.27
C SER A 21 -7.95 -13.17 -8.49
N SER A 22 -8.31 -12.44 -9.55
CA SER A 22 -7.73 -11.14 -9.89
C SER A 22 -7.86 -10.11 -8.78
N LEU A 23 -8.94 -10.12 -8.00
CA LEU A 23 -9.07 -9.21 -6.87
C LEU A 23 -7.99 -9.45 -5.81
N GLY A 24 -7.51 -10.68 -5.67
CA GLY A 24 -6.40 -11.01 -4.78
C GLY A 24 -5.06 -10.58 -5.38
N TYR A 25 -4.68 -11.12 -6.54
CA TYR A 25 -3.36 -10.85 -7.10
C TYR A 25 -3.20 -9.42 -7.65
N ASN A 26 -4.25 -8.74 -8.12
CA ASN A 26 -4.18 -7.33 -8.50
C ASN A 26 -3.98 -6.42 -7.27
N GLY A 27 -4.51 -6.81 -6.10
CA GLY A 27 -4.18 -6.15 -4.85
C GLY A 27 -2.70 -6.29 -4.49
N ALA A 28 -2.12 -7.47 -4.68
CA ALA A 28 -0.68 -7.70 -4.48
C ALA A 28 0.17 -6.89 -5.48
N ILE A 29 -0.24 -6.81 -6.75
CA ILE A 29 0.41 -5.96 -7.76
C ILE A 29 0.36 -4.49 -7.33
N LEU A 30 -0.81 -3.99 -6.92
CA LEU A 30 -0.97 -2.60 -6.47
C LEU A 30 -0.09 -2.29 -5.25
N GLN A 31 -0.06 -3.17 -4.25
CA GLN A 31 0.80 -2.99 -3.08
C GLN A 31 2.29 -2.97 -3.47
N ALA A 32 2.71 -3.87 -4.36
CA ALA A 32 4.10 -3.91 -4.84
C ALA A 32 4.48 -2.65 -5.64
N LEU A 33 3.57 -2.14 -6.46
CA LEU A 33 3.75 -0.87 -7.17
C LEU A 33 3.85 0.32 -6.21
N ALA A 34 3.04 0.36 -5.16
CA ALA A 34 3.09 1.43 -4.16
C ALA A 34 4.45 1.48 -3.46
N VAL A 35 4.98 0.33 -3.03
CA VAL A 35 6.34 0.23 -2.47
C VAL A 35 7.40 0.62 -3.51
N HIS A 36 7.27 0.17 -4.75
CA HIS A 36 8.21 0.49 -5.84
C HIS A 36 8.31 1.99 -6.13
N TYR A 37 7.19 2.71 -6.18
CA TYR A 37 7.20 4.16 -6.38
C TYR A 37 7.64 4.91 -5.12
N ALA A 38 7.36 4.38 -3.93
CA ALA A 38 7.86 4.93 -2.66
C ALA A 38 9.39 4.88 -2.59
N LEU A 39 10.01 3.76 -2.97
CA LEU A 39 11.48 3.60 -3.03
C LEU A 39 12.16 4.60 -3.97
N ARG A 40 11.43 5.16 -4.94
CA ARG A 40 11.95 6.17 -5.88
C ARG A 40 11.84 7.60 -5.35
N GLY A 41 11.31 7.79 -4.14
CA GLY A 41 11.23 9.09 -3.48
C GLY A 41 10.25 10.06 -4.12
N GLU A 42 9.18 9.58 -4.79
CA GLU A 42 8.14 10.45 -5.34
C GLU A 42 7.35 11.13 -4.20
N SER A 43 7.75 12.34 -3.86
CA SER A 43 7.18 13.13 -2.77
C SER A 43 5.88 13.85 -3.15
N ASN A 44 5.55 13.92 -4.45
CA ASN A 44 4.30 14.50 -4.90
C ASN A 44 3.17 13.45 -4.88
N ARG A 45 2.21 13.63 -3.96
CA ARG A 45 1.04 12.74 -3.80
C ARG A 45 0.24 12.53 -5.09
N ASP A 46 0.08 13.58 -5.91
CA ASP A 46 -0.67 13.49 -7.16
C ASP A 46 0.05 12.63 -8.19
N LYS A 47 1.37 12.84 -8.35
CA LYS A 47 2.19 12.02 -9.26
C LYS A 47 2.26 10.56 -8.82
N PHE A 48 2.37 10.32 -7.51
CA PHE A 48 2.34 8.98 -6.94
C PHE A 48 1.03 8.26 -7.31
N LEU A 49 -0.11 8.95 -7.15
CA LEU A 49 -1.41 8.41 -7.53
C LEU A 49 -1.60 8.28 -9.05
N ASP A 50 -1.10 9.22 -9.85
CA ASP A 50 -1.13 9.13 -11.32
C ASP A 50 -0.44 7.84 -11.78
N HIS A 51 0.78 7.58 -11.28
CA HIS A 51 1.51 6.36 -11.59
C HIS A 51 0.77 5.08 -11.19
N LEU A 52 0.16 5.04 -10.01
CA LEU A 52 -0.61 3.87 -9.59
C LEU A 52 -1.88 3.68 -10.42
N ILE A 53 -2.61 4.76 -10.72
CA ILE A 53 -3.83 4.69 -11.54
C ILE A 53 -3.49 4.22 -12.94
N ASP A 54 -2.47 4.80 -13.57
CA ASP A 54 -2.05 4.43 -14.94
C ASP A 54 -1.68 2.94 -15.01
N GLN A 55 -0.91 2.44 -14.04
CA GLN A 55 -0.56 1.01 -14.00
C GLN A 55 -1.77 0.12 -13.73
N MET A 56 -2.68 0.52 -12.82
CA MET A 56 -3.84 -0.30 -12.48
C MET A 56 -4.91 -0.30 -13.57
N GLU A 57 -5.05 0.78 -14.35
CA GLU A 57 -5.98 0.79 -15.48
C GLU A 57 -5.57 -0.21 -16.57
N ASP A 58 -4.27 -0.41 -16.78
CA ASP A 58 -3.70 -1.45 -17.65
C ASP A 58 -3.88 -2.85 -17.04
N VAL A 59 -3.52 -3.02 -15.76
CA VAL A 59 -3.64 -4.31 -15.05
C VAL A 59 -5.09 -4.81 -14.97
N GLU A 60 -6.06 -3.92 -14.77
CA GLU A 60 -7.48 -4.27 -14.63
C GLU A 60 -8.22 -4.32 -15.98
N ALA A 61 -7.54 -4.13 -17.12
CA ALA A 61 -8.16 -4.14 -18.43
C ALA A 61 -8.36 -5.56 -19.01
N ASP A 62 -7.76 -6.60 -18.43
CA ASP A 62 -7.86 -7.95 -18.96
C ASP A 62 -9.22 -8.62 -18.66
N ASP A 63 -9.62 -9.55 -19.54
CA ASP A 63 -10.94 -10.21 -19.48
C ASP A 63 -11.17 -10.95 -18.14
N LYS A 64 -10.12 -11.52 -17.53
CA LYS A 64 -10.25 -12.24 -16.25
C LYS A 64 -10.46 -11.23 -15.12
N SER A 65 -9.76 -10.10 -15.13
CA SER A 65 -9.99 -9.02 -14.15
C SER A 65 -11.44 -8.51 -14.18
N VAL A 66 -11.98 -8.29 -15.38
CA VAL A 66 -13.39 -7.87 -15.55
C VAL A 66 -14.35 -8.96 -15.06
N ALA A 67 -14.15 -10.21 -15.47
CA ALA A 67 -15.04 -11.31 -15.09
C ALA A 67 -15.07 -11.57 -13.57
N ASP A 68 -13.91 -11.60 -12.92
CA ASP A 68 -13.79 -11.83 -11.48
C ASP A 68 -14.44 -10.68 -10.67
N ALA A 69 -14.29 -9.42 -11.10
CA ALA A 69 -14.93 -8.27 -10.45
C ALA A 69 -16.46 -8.37 -10.55
N GLN A 70 -16.98 -8.63 -11.74
CA GLN A 70 -18.43 -8.76 -11.98
C GLN A 70 -19.03 -9.95 -11.21
N MET A 71 -18.31 -11.06 -11.11
CA MET A 71 -18.75 -12.24 -10.34
C MET A 71 -19.01 -11.91 -8.87
N LEU A 72 -18.28 -10.96 -8.30
CA LEU A 72 -18.43 -10.52 -6.92
C LEU A 72 -19.27 -9.22 -6.78
N GLY A 73 -19.93 -8.80 -7.86
CA GLY A 73 -20.81 -7.63 -7.86
C GLY A 73 -20.08 -6.29 -7.80
N TYR A 74 -18.78 -6.28 -8.10
CA TYR A 74 -18.03 -5.03 -8.26
C TYR A 74 -18.14 -4.50 -9.68
N GLU A 75 -18.05 -3.18 -9.80
CA GLU A 75 -17.91 -2.54 -11.09
C GLU A 75 -16.52 -2.78 -11.70
N ASP A 76 -16.40 -2.58 -13.00
CA ASP A 76 -15.11 -2.67 -13.71
C ASP A 76 -14.06 -1.74 -13.09
N ARG A 77 -12.81 -2.23 -13.05
CA ARG A 77 -11.61 -1.55 -12.51
C ARG A 77 -11.75 -1.06 -11.06
N PRO A 78 -12.08 -1.96 -10.12
CA PRO A 78 -12.41 -1.58 -8.75
C PRO A 78 -11.23 -0.97 -7.96
N PHE A 79 -9.97 -1.33 -8.25
CA PHE A 79 -8.81 -0.70 -7.63
C PHE A 79 -8.57 0.71 -8.18
N SER A 80 -8.62 0.89 -9.50
CA SER A 80 -8.48 2.19 -10.16
C SER A 80 -9.52 3.20 -9.65
N LYS A 81 -10.76 2.75 -9.42
CA LYS A 81 -11.82 3.59 -8.84
C LYS A 81 -11.51 4.01 -7.40
N ARG A 82 -11.00 3.11 -6.57
CA ARG A 82 -10.58 3.46 -5.21
C ARG A 82 -9.39 4.41 -5.19
N LEU A 83 -8.40 4.23 -6.08
CA LEU A 83 -7.29 5.19 -6.22
C LEU A 83 -7.79 6.59 -6.62
N LYS A 84 -8.77 6.68 -7.51
CA LYS A 84 -9.43 7.96 -7.84
C LYS A 84 -10.18 8.54 -6.63
N LYS A 85 -10.81 7.71 -5.80
CA LYS A 85 -11.44 8.14 -4.55
C LYS A 85 -10.42 8.66 -3.52
N ILE A 86 -9.26 8.02 -3.42
CA ILE A 86 -8.15 8.47 -2.58
C ILE A 86 -7.72 9.88 -2.97
N ARG A 87 -7.59 10.17 -4.28
CA ARG A 87 -7.30 11.53 -4.75
C ARG A 87 -8.32 12.54 -4.25
N GLN A 88 -9.61 12.24 -4.42
CA GLN A 88 -10.70 13.11 -3.95
C GLN A 88 -10.62 13.38 -2.45
N PHE A 89 -10.29 12.36 -1.65
CA PHE A 89 -10.13 12.51 -0.20
C PHE A 89 -8.94 13.38 0.19
N LEU A 90 -7.81 13.27 -0.51
CA LEU A 90 -6.64 14.10 -0.23
C LEU A 90 -6.89 15.57 -0.60
N GLU A 91 -7.66 15.85 -1.67
CA GLU A 91 -8.05 17.20 -2.08
C GLU A 91 -9.01 17.88 -1.09
N GLN A 92 -9.87 17.12 -0.41
CA GLN A 92 -10.82 17.64 0.57
C GLN A 92 -10.16 18.12 1.88
N GLY A 93 -8.94 17.65 2.17
CA GLY A 93 -8.15 18.02 3.36
C GLY A 93 -8.66 17.45 4.70
N SER A 94 -9.98 17.36 4.89
CA SER A 94 -10.63 16.76 6.05
C SER A 94 -11.65 15.71 5.60
N VAL A 95 -11.40 14.46 5.97
CA VAL A 95 -12.29 13.33 5.68
C VAL A 95 -12.50 12.56 6.98
N SER A 96 -13.75 12.20 7.29
CA SER A 96 -14.05 11.45 8.50
C SER A 96 -13.56 10.00 8.37
N ARG A 97 -13.17 9.37 9.48
CA ARG A 97 -12.83 7.94 9.47
C ARG A 97 -13.97 7.10 8.93
N SER A 98 -15.22 7.41 9.26
CA SER A 98 -16.40 6.71 8.74
C SER A 98 -16.50 6.74 7.22
N ASP A 99 -16.19 7.88 6.58
CA ASP A 99 -16.21 7.99 5.11
C ASP A 99 -15.07 7.19 4.48
N VAL A 100 -13.88 7.21 5.09
CA VAL A 100 -12.75 6.36 4.66
C VAL A 100 -13.14 4.88 4.69
N LEU A 101 -13.76 4.43 5.79
CA LEU A 101 -14.19 3.05 5.95
C LEU A 101 -15.30 2.66 4.98
N LEU A 102 -16.25 3.56 4.72
CA LEU A 102 -17.35 3.31 3.80
C LEU A 102 -16.86 3.13 2.35
N GLU A 103 -15.89 3.95 1.94
CA GLU A 103 -15.49 4.07 0.54
C GLU A 103 -14.28 3.20 0.18
N LEU A 104 -13.32 3.05 1.09
CA LEU A 104 -12.11 2.27 0.86
C LEU A 104 -12.13 0.91 1.54
N GLY A 105 -12.86 0.79 2.67
CA GLY A 105 -12.92 -0.42 3.49
C GLY A 105 -11.80 -0.51 4.52
N ASN A 106 -11.91 -1.50 5.40
CA ASN A 106 -10.88 -1.92 6.35
C ASN A 106 -10.95 -3.43 6.62
N GLY A 107 -11.34 -4.20 5.60
CA GLY A 107 -11.59 -5.63 5.71
C GLY A 107 -10.48 -6.49 5.11
N ILE A 108 -10.58 -7.80 5.30
CA ILE A 108 -9.58 -8.78 4.86
C ILE A 108 -9.38 -8.90 3.35
N ALA A 109 -10.36 -8.43 2.56
CA ALA A 109 -10.25 -8.51 1.11
C ALA A 109 -9.23 -7.47 0.63
N ALA A 110 -8.33 -7.85 -0.28
CA ALA A 110 -7.30 -6.94 -0.80
C ALA A 110 -7.87 -5.61 -1.34
N LEU A 111 -9.06 -5.67 -1.95
CA LEU A 111 -9.78 -4.50 -2.45
C LEU A 111 -10.25 -3.54 -1.33
N HIS A 112 -10.44 -4.05 -0.12
CA HIS A 112 -10.89 -3.32 1.07
C HIS A 112 -9.75 -3.06 2.08
N SER A 113 -8.49 -3.32 1.72
CA SER A 113 -7.32 -3.11 2.59
C SER A 113 -6.15 -2.42 1.88
N VAL A 114 -5.78 -2.84 0.67
CA VAL A 114 -4.64 -2.25 -0.07
C VAL A 114 -4.86 -0.76 -0.37
N PRO A 115 -6.02 -0.32 -0.89
CA PRO A 115 -6.26 1.11 -1.12
C PRO A 115 -6.25 1.92 0.19
N THR A 116 -6.78 1.35 1.28
CA THR A 116 -6.78 1.98 2.59
C THR A 116 -5.37 2.15 3.13
N ALA A 117 -4.49 1.18 2.94
CA ALA A 117 -3.08 1.30 3.31
C ALA A 117 -2.36 2.43 2.53
N ILE A 118 -2.61 2.53 1.22
CA ILE A 118 -2.06 3.60 0.37
C ILE A 118 -2.59 4.97 0.82
N TYR A 119 -3.90 5.08 1.06
CA TYR A 119 -4.51 6.30 1.58
C TYR A 119 -3.87 6.72 2.90
N SER A 120 -3.73 5.80 3.85
CA SER A 120 -3.12 6.08 5.16
C SER A 120 -1.71 6.62 5.03
N PHE A 121 -0.87 6.03 4.17
CA PHE A 121 0.46 6.55 3.88
C PHE A 121 0.41 7.99 3.35
N LEU A 122 -0.37 8.25 2.29
CA LEU A 122 -0.45 9.56 1.66
C LEU A 122 -1.06 10.63 2.58
N ARG A 123 -2.06 10.25 3.38
CA ARG A 123 -2.71 11.14 4.36
C ARG A 123 -1.76 11.51 5.49
N CYS A 124 -0.90 10.58 5.92
CA CYS A 124 0.02 10.78 7.05
C CYS A 124 1.37 11.38 6.66
N MET A 125 1.59 11.74 5.39
CA MET A 125 2.69 12.62 4.99
C MET A 125 2.60 14.00 5.67
N GLU A 126 1.39 14.41 6.05
CA GLU A 126 1.09 15.65 6.79
C GLU A 126 0.58 15.33 8.19
N SER A 127 0.46 16.35 9.06
CA SER A 127 -0.09 16.17 10.41
C SER A 127 -1.54 15.65 10.34
N HIS A 128 -1.92 14.84 11.33
CA HIS A 128 -3.25 14.28 11.46
C HIS A 128 -3.79 14.57 12.86
N PRO A 129 -4.99 15.15 13.00
CA PRO A 129 -5.50 15.62 14.30
C PRO A 129 -5.67 14.51 15.34
N ASP A 130 -5.95 13.27 14.90
CA ASP A 130 -6.12 12.12 15.80
C ASP A 130 -4.80 11.46 16.23
N VAL A 131 -3.63 11.96 15.79
CA VAL A 131 -2.33 11.36 16.09
C VAL A 131 -1.39 12.42 16.67
N PRO A 132 -0.67 12.15 17.79
CA PRO A 132 0.24 13.13 18.38
C PRO A 132 1.31 13.63 17.41
N ASP A 133 1.55 14.94 17.37
CA ASP A 133 2.59 15.58 16.54
C ASP A 133 4.02 15.14 16.92
N SER A 134 4.20 14.54 18.10
CA SER A 134 5.48 13.95 18.53
C SER A 134 5.88 12.72 17.71
N TYR A 135 4.93 12.07 17.02
CA TYR A 135 5.22 10.94 16.15
C TYR A 135 5.69 11.38 14.77
N ASN A 136 6.76 10.75 14.29
CA ASN A 136 7.25 10.91 12.93
C ASN A 136 6.24 10.37 11.90
N CYS A 137 6.48 10.58 10.60
CA CYS A 137 5.51 10.24 9.56
C CYS A 137 5.25 8.73 9.45
N LEU A 138 6.27 7.88 9.67
CA LEU A 138 6.12 6.42 9.71
C LEU A 138 5.22 5.99 10.87
N GLN A 139 5.54 6.44 12.09
CA GLN A 139 4.73 6.16 13.29
C GLN A 139 3.30 6.64 13.09
N ARG A 140 3.12 7.85 12.55
CA ARG A 140 1.80 8.42 12.27
C ARG A 140 0.99 7.56 11.31
N THR A 141 1.63 7.05 10.26
CA THR A 141 1.01 6.16 9.27
C THR A 141 0.51 4.88 9.93
N ILE A 142 1.35 4.21 10.71
CA ILE A 142 1.00 2.97 11.41
C ILE A 142 -0.13 3.20 12.42
N MET A 143 -0.02 4.26 13.23
CA MET A 143 -1.06 4.61 14.21
C MET A 143 -2.40 4.91 13.55
N TYR A 144 -2.38 5.64 12.44
CA TYR A 144 -3.61 5.96 11.71
C TYR A 144 -4.30 4.70 11.18
N CYS A 145 -3.55 3.75 10.62
CA CYS A 145 -4.11 2.44 10.21
C CYS A 145 -4.78 1.71 11.37
N ILE A 146 -4.15 1.68 12.55
CA ILE A 146 -4.73 1.04 13.75
C ILE A 146 -6.02 1.74 14.18
N LEU A 147 -6.06 3.08 14.11
CA LEU A 147 -7.24 3.88 14.44
C LEU A 147 -8.43 3.70 13.47
N LEU A 148 -8.20 3.17 12.26
CA LEU A 148 -9.26 2.79 11.32
C LEU A 148 -9.94 1.46 11.69
N GLY A 149 -9.31 0.63 12.54
CA GLY A 149 -9.87 -0.66 12.95
C GLY A 149 -9.98 -1.67 11.81
N GLY A 150 -10.69 -2.78 12.06
CA GLY A 150 -10.85 -3.86 11.07
C GLY A 150 -9.62 -4.78 11.02
N ASP A 151 -9.12 -5.05 9.82
CA ASP A 151 -7.91 -5.86 9.54
C ASP A 151 -6.64 -5.03 9.76
N THR A 152 -6.43 -4.60 11.01
CA THR A 152 -5.44 -3.56 11.35
C THR A 152 -4.02 -4.00 11.14
N ASP A 153 -3.69 -5.26 11.40
CA ASP A 153 -2.36 -5.82 11.20
C ASP A 153 -1.97 -5.82 9.71
N THR A 154 -2.86 -6.30 8.84
CA THR A 154 -2.63 -6.33 7.38
C THR A 154 -2.54 -4.92 6.79
N ILE A 155 -3.44 -4.02 7.18
CA ILE A 155 -3.44 -2.64 6.67
C ILE A 155 -2.21 -1.86 7.18
N ALA A 156 -1.86 -2.01 8.47
CA ALA A 156 -0.69 -1.34 9.03
C ALA A 156 0.62 -1.89 8.46
N THR A 157 0.75 -3.21 8.21
CA THR A 157 1.96 -3.76 7.60
C THR A 157 2.14 -3.28 6.15
N MET A 158 1.05 -3.22 5.37
CA MET A 158 1.10 -2.71 4.00
C MET A 158 1.46 -1.22 3.95
N ALA A 159 0.82 -0.40 4.79
CA ALA A 159 1.11 1.03 4.87
C ALA A 159 2.52 1.29 5.42
N GLY A 160 2.95 0.49 6.40
CA GLY A 160 4.29 0.53 6.98
C GLY A 160 5.37 0.16 5.97
N ALA A 161 5.13 -0.82 5.09
CA ALA A 161 6.06 -1.16 4.01
C ALA A 161 6.23 0.00 3.01
N ILE A 162 5.13 0.68 2.64
CA ILE A 162 5.18 1.86 1.76
C ILE A 162 5.90 3.01 2.46
N ALA A 163 5.52 3.31 3.71
CA ALA A 163 6.11 4.39 4.49
C ALA A 163 7.60 4.16 4.79
N GLY A 164 7.99 2.95 5.18
CA GLY A 164 9.38 2.58 5.43
C GLY A 164 10.25 2.69 4.17
N ALA A 165 9.73 2.25 3.02
CA ALA A 165 10.39 2.42 1.74
C ALA A 165 10.59 3.91 1.36
N PHE A 166 9.64 4.78 1.72
CA PHE A 166 9.71 6.20 1.39
C PHE A 166 10.57 7.01 2.36
N TYR A 167 10.44 6.76 3.67
CA TYR A 167 11.06 7.55 4.72
C TYR A 167 12.42 7.04 5.18
N GLY A 168 12.75 5.79 4.86
CA GLY A 168 13.99 5.15 5.30
C GLY A 168 13.95 4.61 6.73
N GLU A 169 15.01 3.89 7.09
CA GLU A 169 15.20 3.32 8.43
C GLU A 169 15.30 4.42 9.50
N GLU A 170 15.68 5.65 9.13
CA GLU A 170 15.81 6.75 10.10
C GLU A 170 14.49 7.12 10.78
N GLN A 171 13.34 6.76 10.18
CA GLN A 171 12.03 6.94 10.80
C GLN A 171 11.52 5.71 11.56
N VAL A 172 12.27 4.60 11.60
CA VAL A 172 11.92 3.42 12.39
C VAL A 172 12.45 3.59 13.82
N PRO A 173 11.59 3.86 14.82
CA PRO A 173 12.06 4.09 16.19
C PRO A 173 12.62 2.80 16.78
N GLN A 174 13.79 2.88 17.41
CA GLN A 174 14.46 1.73 18.03
C GLN A 174 13.53 0.95 18.98
N ILE A 175 12.81 1.64 19.86
CA ILE A 175 11.88 1.01 20.81
C ILE A 175 10.78 0.21 20.10
N TRP A 176 10.27 0.72 18.97
CA TRP A 176 9.22 0.02 18.21
C TRP A 176 9.79 -1.22 17.52
N ARG A 177 10.94 -1.06 16.87
CA ARG A 177 11.66 -2.15 16.19
C ARG A 177 12.00 -3.28 17.15
N GLU A 178 12.63 -2.97 18.29
CA GLU A 178 13.06 -3.95 19.29
C GLU A 178 11.88 -4.62 20.03
N SER A 179 10.69 -4.04 19.94
CA SER A 179 9.47 -4.67 20.48
C SER A 179 8.88 -5.73 19.55
N CYS A 180 9.32 -5.81 18.29
CA CYS A 180 8.85 -6.79 17.33
C CYS A 180 9.63 -8.10 17.44
N GLU A 181 8.92 -9.22 17.44
CA GLU A 181 9.54 -10.53 17.28
C GLU A 181 10.34 -10.59 15.97
N ALA A 182 11.54 -11.20 16.02
CA ALA A 182 12.41 -11.40 14.87
C ALA A 182 12.88 -10.11 14.14
N TYR A 183 12.94 -8.96 14.83
CA TYR A 183 13.43 -7.73 14.22
C TYR A 183 14.86 -7.85 13.68
N GLU A 184 15.77 -8.52 14.41
CA GLU A 184 17.16 -8.74 13.97
C GLU A 184 17.24 -9.61 12.70
N GLU A 185 16.33 -10.59 12.57
CA GLU A 185 16.26 -11.43 11.37
C GLU A 185 15.69 -10.64 10.19
N THR A 186 14.70 -9.77 10.45
CA THR A 186 14.12 -8.87 9.44
C THR A 186 15.19 -7.91 8.87
N GLU A 187 16.06 -7.36 9.73
CA GLU A 187 17.19 -6.52 9.29
C GLU A 187 18.16 -7.28 8.39
N LYS A 188 18.57 -8.49 8.78
CA LYS A 188 19.44 -9.34 7.95
C LYS A 188 18.81 -9.68 6.60
N LEU A 189 17.51 -9.94 6.57
CA LEU A 189 16.78 -10.19 5.32
C LEU A 189 16.73 -8.94 4.44
N ALA A 190 16.56 -7.76 5.04
CA ALA A 190 16.59 -6.49 4.32
C ALA A 190 17.98 -6.25 3.69
N ASP A 191 19.06 -6.51 4.42
CA ASP A 191 20.44 -6.43 3.90
C ASP A 191 20.65 -7.38 2.72
N GLY A 192 20.20 -8.64 2.84
CA GLY A 192 20.28 -9.61 1.75
C GLY A 192 19.48 -9.20 0.51
N LEU A 193 18.29 -8.59 0.69
CA LEU A 193 17.49 -8.04 -0.41
C LEU A 193 18.15 -6.82 -1.04
N TYR A 194 18.82 -5.98 -0.26
CA TYR A 194 19.59 -4.84 -0.75
C TYR A 194 20.75 -5.30 -1.64
N GLU A 195 21.48 -6.34 -1.23
CA GLU A 195 22.53 -6.95 -2.06
C GLU A 195 21.96 -7.47 -3.38
N LEU A 196 20.85 -8.23 -3.34
CA LEU A 196 20.19 -8.74 -4.55
C LEU A 196 19.69 -7.62 -5.48
N TYR A 197 19.20 -6.52 -4.92
CA TYR A 197 18.73 -5.37 -5.72
C TYR A 197 19.87 -4.70 -6.49
N HIS A 198 21.09 -4.69 -5.93
CA HIS A 198 22.27 -4.06 -6.53
C HIS A 198 23.13 -5.02 -7.36
N GLN A 199 22.80 -6.31 -7.40
CA GLN A 199 23.50 -7.24 -8.27
C GLN A 199 23.24 -6.89 -9.75
N PRO A 200 24.29 -6.77 -10.58
CA PRO A 200 24.11 -6.61 -12.02
C PRO A 200 23.44 -7.86 -12.60
N ALA A 201 22.48 -7.64 -13.51
CA ALA A 201 21.76 -8.69 -14.23
C ALA A 201 22.67 -9.53 -15.13
#